data_AF-A0A973F5E3-F1
#
_entry.id   AF-A0A973F5E3-F1
#
_cell.length_a   1.000
_cell.length_b   1.000
_cell.length_c   1.000
_cell.angle_alpha   90.00
_cell.angle_beta   90.00
_cell.angle_gamma   90.00
#
_symmetry.space_group_name_H-M   'P 1'
#
loop_
_entity.id
_entity.type
_entity.pdbx_description
1 polymer ?
#
loop_
_entity_poly.entity_id
_entity_poly.type
_entity_poly.pdbx_seq_one_letter_code
_entity_poly.pdbx_strand_id
1 'polypeptide(L)'
;TNILDISQSEEEILKNMKPKGRYNIRLAQKKGVIVKKITNEEDLKDYENMNKETETRDKFTARSFSYINNLFKMLIKDKNGCAYIAYLNNEPLSGIVVSWQGKRATYMYGASSNKHRNLMAPYLTQWTAIKNAKKLGITSYDFFGTAPTNAPETHKWRGITSFKEKFGGKQIEYTSGYDLIIKPYIYKLLALISKLRKVG
;
A
#
# COMPACT_ATOMS: atom_id res chain seq x y z
N THR A 1 -6.33 -5.00 9.12
CA THR A 1 -6.13 -3.93 8.13
C THR A 1 -6.34 -2.57 8.78
N ASN A 2 -5.94 -1.45 8.16
CA ASN A 2 -6.27 -0.09 8.62
C ASN A 2 -7.15 0.62 7.58
N ILE A 3 -8.37 1.00 7.94
CA ILE A 3 -9.33 1.65 7.04
C ILE A 3 -9.56 3.09 7.47
N LEU A 4 -9.33 4.01 6.54
CA LEU A 4 -9.61 5.44 6.69
C LEU A 4 -10.94 5.78 6.04
N ASP A 5 -11.81 6.48 6.76
CA ASP A 5 -12.98 7.15 6.19
C ASP A 5 -12.53 8.39 5.43
N ILE A 6 -12.88 8.47 4.16
CA ILE A 6 -12.53 9.59 3.25
C ILE A 6 -13.77 10.32 2.73
N SER A 7 -14.95 10.06 3.33
CA SER A 7 -16.20 10.76 3.01
C SER A 7 -16.20 12.21 3.48
N GLN A 8 -15.48 12.51 4.58
CA GLN A 8 -15.29 13.86 5.14
C GLN A 8 -14.44 14.77 4.24
N SER A 9 -14.45 16.09 4.48
CA SER A 9 -13.61 17.04 3.72
C SER A 9 -12.11 16.71 3.84
N GLU A 10 -11.31 17.16 2.87
CA GLU A 10 -9.86 16.93 2.90
C GLU A 10 -9.22 17.53 4.17
N GLU A 11 -9.74 18.67 4.63
CA GLU A 11 -9.31 19.36 5.85
C GLU A 11 -9.59 18.52 7.10
N GLU A 12 -10.78 17.92 7.21
CA GLU A 12 -11.13 17.07 8.35
C GLU A 12 -10.34 15.76 8.33
N ILE A 13 -10.14 15.15 7.15
CA ILE A 13 -9.27 13.98 7.02
C ILE A 13 -7.85 14.31 7.51
N LEU A 14 -7.27 15.43 7.05
CA LEU A 14 -5.95 15.88 7.49
C LEU A 14 -5.92 16.10 9.01
N LYS A 15 -6.89 16.84 9.56
CA LYS A 15 -7.01 17.12 11.00
C LYS A 15 -7.04 15.84 11.84
N ASN A 16 -7.70 14.80 11.35
CA ASN A 16 -7.80 13.49 12.01
C ASN A 16 -6.58 12.58 11.81
N MET A 17 -5.64 12.90 10.91
CA MET A 17 -4.36 12.18 10.81
C MET A 17 -3.50 12.36 12.08
N LYS A 18 -2.49 11.50 12.27
CA LYS A 18 -1.49 11.76 13.31
C LYS A 18 -0.64 13.00 12.90
N PRO A 19 -0.18 13.85 13.84
CA PRO A 19 0.59 15.06 13.53
C PRO A 19 1.77 14.81 12.58
N LYS A 20 2.52 13.71 12.79
CA LYS A 20 3.65 13.31 11.95
C LYS A 20 3.24 12.96 10.50
N GLY A 21 2.05 12.40 10.30
CA GLY A 21 1.51 12.13 8.96
C GLY A 21 1.27 13.41 8.18
N ARG A 22 0.51 14.35 8.77
CA ARG A 22 0.28 15.68 8.16
C ARG A 22 1.58 16.43 7.88
N TYR A 23 2.50 16.42 8.84
CA TYR A 23 3.80 17.07 8.70
C TYR A 23 4.58 16.51 7.52
N ASN A 24 4.65 15.19 7.38
CA ASN A 24 5.38 14.54 6.29
C ASN A 24 4.78 14.82 4.91
N ILE A 25 3.44 14.93 4.80
CA ILE A 25 2.78 15.36 3.55
C ILE A 25 3.27 16.77 3.17
N ARG A 26 3.19 17.71 4.11
CA ARG A 26 3.62 19.11 3.88
C ARG A 26 5.12 19.22 3.61
N LEU A 27 5.94 18.40 4.26
CA LEU A 27 7.38 18.34 4.04
C LEU A 27 7.69 17.96 2.59
N ALA A 28 7.11 16.86 2.09
CA ALA A 28 7.31 16.42 0.71
C ALA A 28 6.89 17.50 -0.30
N GLN A 29 5.73 18.14 -0.08
CA GLN A 29 5.24 19.25 -0.92
C GLN A 29 6.21 20.44 -0.91
N LYS A 30 6.62 20.90 0.29
CA LYS A 30 7.55 22.02 0.46
C LYS A 30 8.91 21.76 -0.20
N LYS A 31 9.31 20.50 -0.29
CA LYS A 31 10.57 20.08 -0.89
C LYS A 31 10.48 19.82 -2.40
N GLY A 32 9.35 20.14 -3.04
CA GLY A 32 9.19 20.07 -4.49
C GLY A 32 8.88 18.68 -5.02
N VAL A 33 8.45 17.74 -4.17
CA VAL A 33 8.00 16.41 -4.63
C VAL A 33 6.69 16.54 -5.40
N ILE A 34 6.64 15.98 -6.60
CA ILE A 34 5.45 15.99 -7.48
C ILE A 34 4.95 14.56 -7.66
N VAL A 35 3.65 14.32 -7.51
CA VAL A 35 3.05 13.01 -7.73
C VAL A 35 2.33 12.98 -9.06
N LYS A 36 2.70 12.03 -9.92
CA LYS A 36 2.10 11.79 -11.23
C LYS A 36 1.29 10.50 -11.21
N LYS A 37 0.16 10.50 -11.93
CA LYS A 37 -0.58 9.27 -12.22
C LYS A 37 0.15 8.53 -13.33
N ILE A 38 0.42 7.24 -13.14
CA ILE A 38 0.97 6.37 -14.18
C ILE A 38 -0.13 6.11 -15.22
N THR A 39 0.18 6.33 -16.49
CA THR A 39 -0.75 6.07 -17.61
C THR A 39 -0.19 5.13 -18.67
N ASN A 40 1.09 4.80 -18.60
CA ASN A 40 1.78 3.95 -19.56
C ASN A 40 2.65 2.90 -18.85
N GLU A 41 3.15 1.92 -19.61
CA GLU A 41 4.00 0.84 -19.09
C GLU A 41 5.44 1.29 -18.79
N GLU A 42 5.91 2.38 -19.39
CA GLU A 42 7.26 2.90 -19.18
C GLU A 42 7.44 3.44 -17.77
N ASP A 43 6.49 4.22 -17.29
CA ASP A 43 6.40 4.70 -15.91
C ASP A 43 6.38 3.53 -14.91
N LEU A 44 5.85 2.36 -15.31
CA LEU A 44 5.82 1.18 -14.44
C LEU A 44 7.21 0.55 -14.24
N LYS A 45 8.17 0.82 -15.13
CA LYS A 45 9.57 0.39 -14.94
C LYS A 45 10.23 1.13 -13.78
N ASP A 46 9.93 2.42 -13.60
CA ASP A 46 10.38 3.18 -12.42
C ASP A 46 9.85 2.56 -11.12
N TYR A 47 8.57 2.18 -11.13
CA TYR A 47 7.96 1.45 -10.01
C TYR A 47 8.70 0.15 -9.73
N GLU A 48 8.99 -0.65 -10.76
CA GLU A 48 9.66 -1.95 -10.61
C GLU A 48 11.07 -1.81 -10.05
N ASN A 49 11.83 -0.81 -10.49
CA ASN A 49 13.16 -0.54 -9.95
C ASN A 49 13.10 -0.20 -8.46
N MET A 50 12.18 0.68 -8.05
CA MET A 50 11.95 0.97 -6.63
C MET A 50 11.44 -0.25 -5.85
N ASN A 51 10.67 -1.12 -6.48
CA ASN A 51 10.12 -2.32 -5.86
C ASN A 51 11.24 -3.33 -5.54
N LYS A 52 12.22 -3.50 -6.45
CA LYS A 52 13.43 -4.31 -6.20
C LYS A 52 14.30 -3.74 -5.08
N GLU A 53 14.47 -2.42 -5.01
CA GLU A 53 15.14 -1.77 -3.88
C GLU A 53 14.42 -2.06 -2.56
N THR A 54 13.09 -2.01 -2.58
CA THR A 54 12.23 -2.25 -1.42
C THR A 54 12.26 -3.71 -0.99
N GLU A 55 12.23 -4.63 -1.94
CA GLU A 55 12.38 -6.09 -1.75
C GLU A 55 13.68 -6.42 -1.02
N THR A 56 14.80 -5.87 -1.52
CA THR A 56 16.13 -6.09 -0.94
C THR A 56 16.22 -5.52 0.47
N ARG A 57 15.75 -4.29 0.67
CA ARG A 57 15.81 -3.60 1.98
C ARG A 57 14.93 -4.28 3.02
N ASP A 58 13.70 -4.61 2.67
CA ASP A 58 12.68 -5.08 3.61
C ASP A 58 12.61 -6.63 3.66
N LYS A 59 13.49 -7.32 2.92
CA LYS A 59 13.71 -8.78 2.92
C LYS A 59 12.43 -9.59 2.68
N PHE A 60 11.67 -9.23 1.65
CA PHE A 60 10.52 -10.02 1.18
C PHE A 60 10.75 -10.47 -0.27
N THR A 61 9.81 -11.23 -0.84
CA THR A 61 9.82 -11.57 -2.27
C THR A 61 8.71 -10.80 -2.98
N ALA A 62 9.08 -9.94 -3.92
CA ALA A 62 8.13 -9.16 -4.70
C ALA A 62 7.40 -10.04 -5.73
N ARG A 63 6.26 -9.55 -6.21
CA ARG A 63 5.61 -10.14 -7.40
C ARG A 63 6.45 -9.80 -8.62
N SER A 64 6.44 -10.68 -9.62
CA SER A 64 7.16 -10.42 -10.88
C SER A 64 6.64 -9.16 -11.58
N PHE A 65 7.50 -8.50 -12.35
CA PHE A 65 7.09 -7.35 -13.17
C PHE A 65 5.89 -7.69 -14.06
N SER A 66 5.87 -8.87 -14.68
CA SER A 66 4.73 -9.33 -15.51
C SER A 66 3.41 -9.36 -14.72
N TYR A 67 3.45 -9.80 -13.47
CA TYR A 67 2.26 -9.80 -12.61
C TYR A 67 1.77 -8.36 -12.33
N ILE A 68 2.68 -7.45 -11.96
CA ILE A 68 2.32 -6.06 -11.66
C ILE A 68 1.84 -5.33 -12.93
N ASN A 69 2.48 -5.58 -14.07
CA ASN A 69 2.08 -5.02 -15.37
C ASN A 69 0.70 -5.50 -15.80
N ASN A 70 0.41 -6.80 -15.67
CA ASN A 70 -0.91 -7.34 -15.98
C ASN A 70 -1.98 -6.78 -15.05
N LEU A 71 -1.69 -6.68 -13.75
CA LEU A 71 -2.59 -6.04 -12.79
C LEU A 71 -2.86 -4.57 -13.17
N PHE A 72 -1.82 -3.80 -13.46
CA PHE A 72 -1.95 -2.41 -13.88
C PHE A 72 -2.81 -2.27 -15.14
N LYS A 73 -2.54 -3.09 -16.17
CA LYS A 73 -3.32 -3.13 -17.41
C LYS A 73 -4.80 -3.42 -17.16
N MET A 74 -5.10 -4.38 -16.28
CA MET A 74 -6.48 -4.67 -15.87
C MET A 74 -7.12 -3.48 -15.14
N LEU A 75 -6.41 -2.88 -14.18
CA LEU A 75 -6.93 -1.75 -13.39
C LEU A 75 -7.27 -0.52 -14.25
N ILE A 76 -6.44 -0.25 -15.26
CA ILE A 76 -6.68 0.85 -16.20
C ILE A 76 -7.83 0.51 -17.17
N LYS A 77 -7.82 -0.69 -17.75
CA LYS A 77 -8.85 -1.14 -18.68
C LYS A 77 -10.26 -1.09 -18.05
N ASP A 78 -10.37 -1.62 -16.84
CA ASP A 78 -11.66 -1.74 -16.14
C ASP A 78 -12.03 -0.47 -15.37
N LYS A 79 -11.16 0.56 -15.41
CA LYS A 79 -11.31 1.83 -14.68
C LYS A 79 -11.53 1.65 -13.17
N ASN A 80 -11.04 0.54 -12.63
CA ASN A 80 -11.20 0.13 -11.23
C ASN A 80 -9.86 0.20 -10.46
N GLY A 81 -8.93 1.05 -10.90
CA GLY A 81 -7.74 1.37 -10.12
C GLY A 81 -6.87 2.46 -10.73
N CYS A 82 -5.73 2.70 -10.10
CA CYS A 82 -4.70 3.60 -10.58
C CYS A 82 -3.34 3.22 -9.99
N ALA A 83 -2.29 3.80 -10.57
CA ALA A 83 -0.98 3.83 -9.95
C ALA A 83 -0.44 5.25 -9.95
N TYR A 84 0.40 5.58 -8.97
CA TYR A 84 1.04 6.88 -8.83
C TYR A 84 2.53 6.72 -8.55
N ILE A 85 3.34 7.65 -9.04
CA ILE A 85 4.75 7.80 -8.69
C ILE A 85 5.01 9.24 -8.25
N ALA A 86 5.72 9.39 -7.15
CA ALA A 86 6.30 10.64 -6.70
C ALA A 86 7.70 10.82 -7.27
N TYR A 87 7.97 12.02 -7.78
CA TYR A 87 9.23 12.42 -8.37
C TYR A 87 9.81 13.65 -7.66
N LEU A 88 11.14 13.75 -7.63
CA LEU A 88 11.86 14.99 -7.41
C LEU A 88 12.86 15.16 -8.56
N ASN A 89 12.78 16.24 -9.32
CA ASN A 89 13.71 16.50 -10.44
C ASN A 89 13.84 15.30 -11.40
N ASN A 90 12.70 14.69 -11.77
CA ASN A 90 12.60 13.46 -12.58
C ASN A 90 13.15 12.17 -11.94
N GLU A 91 13.58 12.20 -10.68
CA GLU A 91 13.98 10.99 -9.97
C GLU A 91 12.79 10.36 -9.22
N PRO A 92 12.45 9.08 -9.48
CA PRO A 92 11.34 8.40 -8.81
C PRO A 92 11.69 8.07 -7.35
N LEU A 93 10.83 8.50 -6.42
CA LEU A 93 11.04 8.38 -4.98
C LEU A 93 10.10 7.39 -4.30
N SER A 94 8.84 7.31 -4.77
CA SER A 94 7.89 6.31 -4.28
C SER A 94 6.79 6.04 -5.27
N GLY A 95 6.32 4.81 -5.34
CA GLY A 95 5.24 4.41 -6.23
C GLY A 95 4.21 3.54 -5.52
N ILE A 96 2.95 3.64 -5.91
CA ILE A 96 1.84 2.85 -5.35
C ILE A 96 0.88 2.37 -6.44
N VAL A 97 0.24 1.23 -6.21
CA VAL A 97 -0.87 0.68 -7.00
C VAL A 97 -2.08 0.56 -6.09
N VAL A 98 -3.21 1.11 -6.52
CA VAL A 98 -4.45 1.20 -5.76
C VAL A 98 -5.60 0.70 -6.61
N SER A 99 -6.47 -0.15 -6.05
CA SER A 99 -7.69 -0.64 -6.71
C SER A 99 -8.95 -0.05 -6.08
N TRP A 100 -10.04 -0.04 -6.84
CA TRP A 100 -11.37 0.43 -6.47
C TRP A 100 -12.34 -0.76 -6.52
N GLN A 101 -13.12 -0.95 -5.46
CA GLN A 101 -14.22 -1.90 -5.45
C GLN A 101 -15.39 -1.29 -4.69
N GLY A 102 -16.51 -1.04 -5.39
CA GLY A 102 -17.64 -0.33 -4.83
C GLY A 102 -17.23 1.05 -4.29
N LYS A 103 -17.43 1.26 -2.98
CA LYS A 103 -17.07 2.51 -2.27
C LYS A 103 -15.76 2.40 -1.48
N ARG A 104 -14.90 1.44 -1.82
CA ARG A 104 -13.59 1.22 -1.19
C ARG A 104 -12.45 1.32 -2.19
N ALA A 105 -11.44 2.07 -1.79
CA ALA A 105 -10.11 2.07 -2.37
C ALA A 105 -9.18 1.17 -1.56
N THR A 106 -8.33 0.37 -2.19
CA THR A 106 -7.38 -0.50 -1.50
C THR A 106 -5.96 -0.27 -2.00
N TYR A 107 -5.07 0.10 -1.09
CA TYR A 107 -3.62 0.22 -1.34
C TYR A 107 -2.99 -1.17 -1.45
N MET A 108 -2.88 -1.67 -2.68
CA MET A 108 -2.48 -3.04 -2.98
C MET A 108 -0.97 -3.23 -2.87
N TYR A 109 -0.22 -2.35 -3.53
CA TYR A 109 1.24 -2.43 -3.62
C TYR A 109 1.87 -1.06 -3.48
N GLY A 110 3.06 -1.01 -2.90
CA GLY A 110 3.88 0.19 -2.96
C GLY A 110 5.35 -0.09 -2.77
N ALA A 111 6.13 0.84 -3.27
CA ALA A 111 7.57 0.80 -3.32
C ALA A 111 8.14 2.20 -3.02
N SER A 112 9.36 2.25 -2.49
CA SER A 112 10.05 3.52 -2.27
C SER A 112 11.55 3.36 -2.44
N SER A 113 12.14 4.32 -3.15
CA SER A 113 13.58 4.40 -3.34
C SER A 113 14.31 4.63 -2.01
N ASN A 114 15.56 4.18 -1.94
CA ASN A 114 16.48 4.54 -0.86
C ASN A 114 17.01 5.97 -0.96
N LYS A 115 16.82 6.62 -2.10
CA LYS A 115 17.20 8.01 -2.31
C LYS A 115 16.21 8.96 -1.63
N HIS A 116 16.74 10.06 -1.10
CA HIS A 116 15.94 11.15 -0.53
C HIS A 116 14.84 10.72 0.48
N ARG A 117 15.08 9.66 1.27
CA ARG A 117 14.10 9.14 2.24
C ARG A 117 13.65 10.18 3.27
N ASN A 118 14.51 11.14 3.58
CA ASN A 118 14.21 12.27 4.45
C ASN A 118 13.08 13.17 3.92
N LEU A 119 12.74 13.10 2.63
CA LEU A 119 11.65 13.86 2.02
C LEU A 119 10.27 13.26 2.24
N MET A 120 10.20 12.01 2.71
CA MET A 120 8.92 11.35 3.06
C MET A 120 7.93 11.27 1.89
N ALA A 121 8.43 11.12 0.65
CA ALA A 121 7.64 11.03 -0.57
C ALA A 121 6.44 10.05 -0.49
N PRO A 122 6.54 8.86 0.15
CA PRO A 122 5.39 7.95 0.28
C PRO A 122 4.15 8.57 0.93
N TYR A 123 4.31 9.57 1.81
CA TYR A 123 3.17 10.23 2.44
C TYR A 123 2.37 11.07 1.44
N LEU A 124 3.07 11.81 0.58
CA LEU A 124 2.42 12.61 -0.46
C LEU A 124 1.78 11.73 -1.53
N THR A 125 2.41 10.59 -1.88
CA THR A 125 1.86 9.64 -2.85
C THR A 125 0.54 9.05 -2.36
N GLN A 126 0.49 8.58 -1.11
CA GLN A 126 -0.75 8.10 -0.48
C GLN A 126 -1.80 9.20 -0.39
N TRP A 127 -1.42 10.41 0.03
CA TRP A 127 -2.37 11.52 0.12
C TRP A 127 -2.97 11.88 -1.25
N THR A 128 -2.16 11.85 -2.30
CA THR A 128 -2.64 12.06 -3.67
C THR A 128 -3.64 10.97 -4.09
N ALA A 129 -3.38 9.70 -3.77
CA ALA A 129 -4.32 8.62 -4.03
C ALA A 129 -5.64 8.77 -3.26
N ILE A 130 -5.57 9.14 -1.97
CA ILE A 130 -6.74 9.38 -1.12
C ILE A 130 -7.64 10.47 -1.71
N LYS A 131 -7.05 11.63 -2.08
CA LYS A 131 -7.80 12.72 -2.70
C LYS A 131 -8.45 12.31 -4.02
N ASN A 132 -7.74 11.54 -4.84
CA ASN A 132 -8.28 11.07 -6.10
C ASN A 132 -9.41 10.03 -5.91
N ALA A 133 -9.27 9.11 -4.95
CA ALA A 133 -10.35 8.20 -4.59
C ALA A 133 -11.60 8.97 -4.16
N LYS A 134 -11.43 10.01 -3.32
CA LYS A 134 -12.53 10.88 -2.89
C LYS A 134 -13.24 11.56 -4.07
N LYS A 135 -12.48 12.10 -5.03
CA LYS A 135 -13.03 12.72 -6.26
C LYS A 135 -13.86 11.74 -7.09
N LEU A 136 -13.58 10.44 -7.00
CA LEU A 136 -14.35 9.37 -7.67
C LEU A 136 -15.57 8.92 -6.85
N GLY A 137 -15.90 9.59 -5.75
CA GLY A 137 -17.04 9.25 -4.90
C GLY A 137 -16.84 8.00 -4.05
N ILE A 138 -15.58 7.56 -3.85
CA ILE A 138 -15.20 6.51 -2.91
C ILE A 138 -15.21 7.09 -1.49
N THR A 139 -15.68 6.31 -0.51
CA THR A 139 -15.86 6.78 0.87
C THR A 139 -14.90 6.12 1.86
N SER A 140 -14.22 5.04 1.49
CA SER A 140 -13.24 4.37 2.35
C SER A 140 -11.92 4.08 1.64
N TYR A 141 -10.80 4.25 2.34
CA TYR A 141 -9.46 3.94 1.87
C TYR A 141 -8.81 2.90 2.80
N ASP A 142 -8.63 1.69 2.29
CA ASP A 142 -8.06 0.54 2.97
C ASP A 142 -6.56 0.47 2.70
N PHE A 143 -5.76 0.70 3.75
CA PHE A 143 -4.31 0.58 3.68
C PHE A 143 -3.81 -0.87 3.63
N PHE A 144 -4.71 -1.86 3.63
CA PHE A 144 -4.40 -3.27 3.60
C PHE A 144 -3.63 -3.74 4.85
N GLY A 145 -3.02 -4.93 4.79
CA GLY A 145 -2.47 -5.66 5.95
C GLY A 145 -1.65 -4.84 6.96
N THR A 146 -1.96 -5.00 8.24
CA THR A 146 -1.23 -4.42 9.37
C THR A 146 -0.79 -5.55 10.31
N ALA A 147 0.16 -5.29 11.20
CA ALA A 147 0.40 -6.18 12.34
C ALA A 147 -0.91 -6.39 13.13
N PRO A 148 -1.12 -7.57 13.75
CA PRO A 148 -2.20 -7.77 14.71
C PRO A 148 -2.18 -6.71 15.81
N THR A 149 -3.35 -6.36 16.36
CA THR A 149 -3.46 -5.30 17.39
C THR A 149 -2.55 -5.57 18.59
N ASN A 150 -2.49 -6.84 19.03
CA ASN A 150 -1.70 -7.29 20.17
C ASN A 150 -0.30 -7.81 19.80
N ALA A 151 0.21 -7.48 18.62
CA ALA A 151 1.55 -7.94 18.21
C ALA A 151 2.64 -7.32 19.12
N PRO A 152 3.79 -7.98 19.34
CA PRO A 152 4.90 -7.34 20.03
C PRO A 152 5.51 -6.20 19.20
N GLU A 153 6.28 -5.31 19.84
CA GLU A 153 7.02 -4.24 19.15
C GLU A 153 8.08 -4.78 18.17
N THR A 154 8.58 -5.99 18.43
CA THR A 154 9.52 -6.70 17.55
C THR A 154 8.87 -7.31 16.31
N HIS A 155 7.54 -7.23 16.16
CA HIS A 155 6.84 -7.82 15.03
C HIS A 155 7.26 -7.15 13.71
N LYS A 156 7.62 -7.96 12.70
CA LYS A 156 8.15 -7.49 11.40
C LYS A 156 7.30 -6.43 10.68
N TRP A 157 5.99 -6.42 10.92
CA TRP A 157 5.07 -5.43 10.33
C TRP A 157 4.82 -4.18 11.18
N ARG A 158 5.53 -3.98 12.30
CA ARG A 158 5.35 -2.77 13.13
C ARG A 158 5.70 -1.49 12.38
N GLY A 159 6.78 -1.50 11.60
CA GLY A 159 7.18 -0.36 10.76
C GLY A 159 6.09 0.04 9.74
N ILE A 160 5.60 -0.94 8.96
CA ILE A 160 4.57 -0.68 7.94
C ILE A 160 3.22 -0.31 8.58
N THR A 161 2.90 -0.87 9.75
CA THR A 161 1.70 -0.51 10.51
C THR A 161 1.77 0.94 11.01
N SER A 162 2.90 1.33 11.61
CA SER A 162 3.16 2.70 12.04
C SER A 162 3.08 3.69 10.89
N PHE A 163 3.50 3.31 9.67
CA PHE A 163 3.31 4.16 8.48
C PHE A 163 1.82 4.37 8.17
N LYS A 164 1.04 3.28 8.08
CA LYS A 164 -0.40 3.32 7.72
C LYS A 164 -1.24 4.08 8.74
N GLU A 165 -0.99 3.89 10.03
CA GLU A 165 -1.72 4.59 11.10
C GLU A 165 -1.48 6.10 11.13
N LYS A 166 -0.39 6.61 10.54
CA LYS A 166 -0.13 8.05 10.52
C LYS A 166 -1.16 8.82 9.69
N PHE A 167 -1.85 8.14 8.78
CA PHE A 167 -2.98 8.70 8.04
C PHE A 167 -4.30 8.67 8.83
N GLY A 168 -4.28 8.18 10.07
CA GLY A 168 -5.49 7.96 10.86
C GLY A 168 -6.20 6.66 10.47
N GLY A 169 -7.52 6.66 10.53
CA GLY A 169 -8.35 5.48 10.28
C GLY A 169 -8.48 4.58 11.50
N LYS A 170 -9.15 3.44 11.30
CA LYS A 170 -9.40 2.43 12.32
C LYS A 170 -8.76 1.12 11.89
N GLN A 171 -8.10 0.47 12.85
CA GLN A 171 -7.66 -0.90 12.65
C GLN A 171 -8.87 -1.83 12.72
N ILE A 172 -9.02 -2.67 11.70
CA ILE A 172 -10.10 -3.67 11.59
C ILE A 172 -9.45 -5.05 11.48
N GLU A 173 -9.79 -5.93 12.41
CA GLU A 173 -9.45 -7.34 12.38
C GLU A 173 -10.63 -8.12 11.81
N TYR A 174 -10.37 -8.90 10.75
CA TYR A 174 -11.36 -9.79 10.16
C TYR A 174 -11.21 -11.18 10.76
N THR A 175 -12.30 -11.95 10.76
CA THR A 175 -12.26 -13.37 11.14
C THR A 175 -11.27 -14.11 10.24
N SER A 176 -10.57 -15.10 10.81
CA SER A 176 -9.71 -15.99 10.03
C SER A 176 -10.52 -16.72 8.94
N GLY A 177 -9.83 -17.13 7.88
CA GLY A 177 -10.44 -17.99 6.86
C GLY A 177 -10.87 -19.33 7.45
N TYR A 178 -11.94 -19.91 6.90
CA TYR A 178 -12.40 -21.24 7.24
C TYR A 178 -12.06 -22.19 6.09
N ASP A 179 -11.47 -23.34 6.40
CA ASP A 179 -11.18 -24.38 5.43
C ASP A 179 -12.37 -25.33 5.31
N LEU A 180 -13.06 -25.32 4.15
CA LEU A 180 -14.02 -26.36 3.80
C LEU A 180 -13.25 -27.60 3.31
N ILE A 181 -13.10 -28.60 4.19
CA ILE A 181 -12.30 -29.79 3.90
C ILE A 181 -13.08 -30.74 2.98
N ILE A 182 -12.77 -30.71 1.68
CA ILE A 182 -13.37 -31.61 0.68
C ILE A 182 -12.66 -32.98 0.65
N LYS A 183 -11.33 -33.00 0.81
CA LYS A 183 -10.50 -34.22 0.77
C LYS A 183 -9.66 -34.35 2.05
N PRO A 184 -10.14 -35.06 3.08
CA PRO A 184 -9.52 -35.06 4.42
C PRO A 184 -8.06 -35.54 4.45
N TYR A 185 -7.73 -36.60 3.70
CA TYR A 185 -6.37 -37.16 3.70
C TYR A 185 -5.35 -36.23 3.04
N ILE A 186 -5.72 -35.60 1.91
CA ILE A 186 -4.87 -34.62 1.23
C ILE A 186 -4.68 -33.39 2.13
N TYR A 187 -5.76 -32.93 2.78
CA TYR A 187 -5.68 -31.81 3.72
C TYR A 187 -4.70 -32.09 4.86
N LYS A 188 -4.78 -33.28 5.47
CA LYS A 188 -3.84 -33.70 6.53
C LYS A 188 -2.38 -33.71 6.04
N LEU A 189 -2.13 -34.23 4.84
CA LEU A 189 -0.79 -34.24 4.23
C LEU A 189 -0.27 -32.82 4.00
N LEU A 190 -1.08 -31.93 3.42
CA LEU A 190 -0.71 -30.54 3.18
C LEU A 190 -0.48 -29.76 4.49
N ALA A 191 -1.31 -30.01 5.51
CA ALA A 191 -1.14 -29.42 6.84
C ALA A 191 0.18 -29.87 7.48
N LEU A 192 0.57 -31.15 7.29
CA LEU A 192 1.86 -31.66 7.76
C LEU A 192 3.03 -31.00 7.00
N ILE A 193 2.98 -30.98 5.67
CA ILE A 193 4.01 -30.33 4.82
C ILE A 193 4.17 -28.85 5.19
N SER A 194 3.06 -28.13 5.40
CA SER A 194 3.12 -26.71 5.77
C SER A 194 3.71 -26.49 7.17
N LYS A 195 3.53 -27.42 8.12
CA LYS A 195 4.18 -27.36 9.43
C LYS A 195 5.69 -27.53 9.29
N LEU A 196 6.13 -28.51 8.49
CA LEU A 196 7.55 -28.77 8.23
C LEU A 196 8.24 -27.59 7.52
N ARG A 197 7.54 -26.91 6.59
CA ARG A 197 8.08 -25.74 5.88
C ARG A 197 8.27 -24.50 6.78
N LYS A 198 7.54 -24.38 7.89
CA LYS A 198 7.67 -23.24 8.83
C LYS A 198 8.86 -23.37 9.80
N VAL A 199 9.63 -24.45 9.73
CA VAL A 199 10.81 -24.73 10.58
C VAL A 199 12.13 -24.36 9.88
N GLY A 200 12.09 -23.62 8.77
CA GLY A 200 13.27 -23.11 8.04
C GLY A 200 13.28 -21.60 7.89
#